data_AF-A0A8I1URH7-F1
#
_entry.id   AF-A0A8I1URH7-F1
#
_cell.length_a   1.000
_cell.length_b   1.000
_cell.length_c   1.000
_cell.angle_alpha   90.00
_cell.angle_beta   90.00
_cell.angle_gamma   90.00
#
_symmetry.space_group_name_H-M   'P 1'
#
loop_
_entity.id
_entity.type
_entity.pdbx_description
1 polymer ?
#
loop_
_entity_poly.entity_id
_entity_poly.type
_entity_poly.pdbx_seq_one_letter_code
_entity_poly.pdbx_strand_id
1 'polypeptide(L)'
;MSAKRILGAAICGVVVAIAGVAMATGFTSSRQTDFFAAGNHQFYVWCAGSSDYFADERGANAEEAQMKLYNAVKAAGKTTCWPVWQGRVAS
;
A
#
# COMPACT_ATOMS: atom_id res chain seq x y z
N MET A 1 -20.44 -25.04 37.92
CA MET A 1 -20.27 -24.11 36.76
C MET A 1 -18.79 -24.06 36.43
N SER A 2 -18.29 -24.62 35.31
CA SER A 2 -16.97 -24.21 34.77
C SER A 2 -16.59 -24.83 33.42
N ALA A 3 -17.04 -26.03 33.05
CA ALA A 3 -16.58 -26.65 31.80
C ALA A 3 -17.20 -26.07 30.51
N LYS A 4 -18.47 -25.63 30.55
CA LYS A 4 -19.20 -25.14 29.35
C LYS A 4 -18.77 -23.74 28.88
N ARG A 5 -18.20 -22.91 29.77
CA ARG A 5 -17.77 -21.53 29.43
C ARG A 5 -16.41 -21.47 28.74
N ILE A 6 -15.53 -22.42 29.03
CA ILE A 6 -14.19 -22.52 28.44
C ILE A 6 -14.26 -22.98 26.99
N LEU A 7 -15.20 -23.89 26.67
CA LEU A 7 -15.40 -24.37 25.30
C LEU A 7 -15.96 -23.28 24.36
N GLY A 8 -16.84 -22.40 24.86
CA GLY A 8 -17.36 -21.26 24.08
C GLY A 8 -16.30 -20.21 23.73
N ALA A 9 -15.38 -19.92 24.65
CA ALA A 9 -14.32 -18.95 24.43
C ALA A 9 -13.25 -19.43 23.42
N ALA A 10 -12.93 -20.73 23.43
CA ALA A 10 -11.97 -21.32 22.49
C ALA A 10 -12.49 -21.30 21.04
N ILE A 11 -13.79 -21.56 20.84
CA ILE A 11 -14.42 -21.54 19.50
C ILE A 11 -14.50 -20.11 18.96
N CYS A 12 -14.84 -19.12 19.80
CA CYS A 12 -14.84 -17.71 19.39
C CYS A 12 -13.43 -17.17 19.08
N GLY A 13 -12.41 -17.55 19.85
CA GLY A 13 -11.03 -17.12 19.64
C GLY A 13 -10.44 -17.63 18.32
N VAL A 14 -10.74 -18.88 17.95
CA VAL A 14 -10.29 -19.45 16.68
C VAL A 14 -10.93 -18.73 15.50
N VAL A 15 -12.25 -18.46 15.53
CA VAL A 15 -12.96 -17.77 14.42
C VAL A 15 -12.44 -16.35 14.18
N VAL A 16 -12.06 -15.61 15.22
CA VAL A 16 -11.47 -14.27 15.09
C VAL A 16 -10.06 -14.31 14.49
N ALA A 17 -9.27 -15.33 14.83
CA ALA A 17 -7.91 -15.49 14.29
C ALA A 17 -7.92 -15.81 12.78
N ILE A 18 -8.80 -16.69 12.31
CA ILE A 18 -8.92 -17.01 10.87
C ILE A 18 -9.46 -15.81 10.05
N ALA A 19 -10.43 -15.08 10.60
CA ALA A 19 -10.91 -13.85 9.96
C ALA A 19 -9.82 -12.79 9.87
N GLY A 20 -9.02 -12.58 10.93
CA GLY A 20 -7.91 -11.62 10.94
C GLY A 20 -6.81 -11.94 9.92
N VAL A 21 -6.45 -13.22 9.78
CA VAL A 21 -5.43 -13.66 8.80
C VAL A 21 -5.92 -13.49 7.36
N ALA A 22 -7.19 -13.81 7.07
CA ALA A 22 -7.76 -13.64 5.73
C ALA A 22 -7.84 -12.16 5.30
N MET A 23 -8.01 -11.24 6.25
CA MET A 23 -8.05 -9.80 5.95
C MET A 23 -6.64 -9.27 5.65
N ALA A 24 -5.64 -9.67 6.45
CA ALA A 24 -4.25 -9.28 6.23
C ALA A 24 -3.67 -9.82 4.91
N THR A 25 -4.02 -11.06 4.54
CA THR A 25 -3.65 -11.62 3.23
C THR A 25 -4.42 -10.98 2.08
N GLY A 26 -5.69 -10.61 2.28
CA GLY A 26 -6.47 -9.85 1.31
C GLY A 26 -5.87 -8.48 1.02
N PHE A 27 -5.50 -7.71 2.04
CA PHE A 27 -4.89 -6.38 1.88
C PHE A 27 -3.48 -6.42 1.28
N THR A 28 -2.67 -7.44 1.60
CA THR A 28 -1.35 -7.59 0.96
C THR A 28 -1.46 -8.08 -0.48
N SER A 29 -2.41 -8.98 -0.77
CA SER A 29 -2.63 -9.51 -2.11
C SER A 29 -3.22 -8.46 -3.05
N SER A 30 -4.19 -7.66 -2.60
CA SER A 30 -4.77 -6.58 -3.41
C SER A 30 -3.74 -5.48 -3.69
N ARG A 31 -2.90 -5.13 -2.71
CA ARG A 31 -1.77 -4.21 -2.94
C ARG A 31 -0.74 -4.80 -3.91
N GLN A 32 -0.47 -6.10 -3.83
CA GLN A 32 0.44 -6.75 -4.76
C GLN A 32 -0.13 -6.72 -6.18
N THR A 33 -1.42 -7.03 -6.37
CA THR A 33 -2.05 -6.93 -7.70
C THR A 33 -2.07 -5.50 -8.23
N ASP A 34 -2.34 -4.51 -7.37
CA ASP A 34 -2.34 -3.10 -7.75
C ASP A 34 -0.95 -2.57 -8.07
N PHE A 35 0.09 -3.12 -7.45
CA PHE A 35 1.48 -2.77 -7.73
C PHE A 35 1.89 -3.17 -9.15
N PHE A 36 1.48 -4.35 -9.60
CA PHE A 36 1.83 -4.87 -10.94
C PHE A 36 0.84 -4.50 -12.04
N ALA A 37 -0.34 -3.98 -11.71
CA ALA A 37 -1.35 -3.59 -12.67
C ALA A 37 -1.01 -2.26 -13.37
N ALA A 38 -1.25 -2.19 -14.68
CA ALA A 38 -1.13 -0.94 -15.42
C ALA A 38 -2.19 0.09 -14.99
N GLY A 39 -1.84 1.37 -15.01
CA GLY A 39 -2.79 2.44 -14.72
C GLY A 39 -2.13 3.66 -14.10
N ASN A 40 -2.94 4.43 -13.37
CA ASN A 40 -2.49 5.58 -12.63
C ASN A 40 -2.12 5.15 -11.20
N HIS A 41 -0.92 5.49 -10.74
CA HIS A 41 -0.42 5.15 -9.42
C HIS A 41 -0.18 6.43 -8.63
N GLN A 42 -0.60 6.44 -7.37
CA GLN A 42 -0.37 7.55 -6.46
C GLN A 42 0.92 7.34 -5.67
N PHE A 43 1.66 8.42 -5.51
CA PHE A 43 2.90 8.48 -4.77
C PHE A 43 2.85 9.59 -3.73
N TYR A 44 3.35 9.28 -2.54
CA TYR A 44 3.76 10.27 -1.57
C TYR A 44 5.20 10.65 -1.86
N VAL A 45 5.45 11.89 -2.24
CA VAL A 45 6.80 12.40 -2.47
C VAL A 45 7.29 13.04 -1.19
N TRP A 46 8.16 12.30 -0.49
CA TRP A 46 8.86 12.81 0.68
C TRP A 46 10.08 13.62 0.25
N CYS A 47 10.21 14.85 0.76
CA CYS A 47 11.23 15.80 0.38
C CYS A 47 11.99 16.32 1.60
N ALA A 48 13.25 15.89 1.78
CA ALA A 48 14.06 16.44 2.85
C ALA A 48 14.33 17.94 2.61
N GLY A 49 13.98 18.77 3.61
CA GLY A 49 14.20 20.22 3.58
C GLY A 49 13.20 21.02 2.74
N SER A 50 12.12 20.41 2.25
CA SER A 50 10.99 21.13 1.64
C SER A 50 9.66 20.45 1.94
N SER A 51 8.55 20.98 1.44
CA SER A 51 7.25 20.38 1.67
C SER A 51 7.06 19.10 0.87
N ASP A 52 6.62 18.06 1.57
CA ASP A 52 6.15 16.82 0.97
C ASP A 52 4.85 17.06 0.18
N TYR A 53 4.55 16.20 -0.79
CA TYR A 53 3.35 16.32 -1.61
C TYR A 53 2.92 14.96 -2.18
N PHE A 54 1.68 14.88 -2.65
CA PHE A 54 1.21 13.74 -3.42
C PHE A 54 1.31 14.03 -4.91
N ALA A 55 1.66 13.01 -5.68
CA ALA A 55 1.67 13.06 -7.14
C ALA A 55 1.18 11.73 -7.70
N ASP A 56 0.49 11.80 -8.82
CA ASP A 56 0.06 10.62 -9.56
C ASP A 56 0.89 10.48 -10.84
N GLU A 57 1.22 9.25 -11.21
CA GLU A 57 1.95 8.96 -12.45
C GLU A 57 1.45 7.65 -13.08
N ARG A 58 1.43 7.61 -14.42
CA ARG A 58 0.99 6.44 -15.19
C ARG A 58 2.14 5.53 -15.57
N GLY A 59 1.93 4.23 -15.39
CA GLY A 59 2.88 3.19 -15.79
C GLY A 59 2.20 1.87 -16.15
N ALA A 60 2.96 0.95 -16.76
CA ALA A 60 2.53 -0.43 -16.90
C ALA A 60 2.49 -1.15 -15.54
N ASN A 61 3.18 -0.61 -14.54
CA ASN A 61 3.14 -1.00 -13.13
C ASN A 61 3.62 0.17 -12.25
N ALA A 62 3.56 -0.02 -10.94
CA ALA A 62 3.97 0.98 -9.95
C ALA A 62 5.46 1.33 -10.03
N GLU A 63 6.35 0.38 -10.34
CA GLU A 63 7.79 0.61 -10.45
C GLU A 63 8.13 1.54 -11.63
N GLU A 64 7.54 1.29 -12.80
CA GLU A 64 7.73 2.15 -13.97
C GLU A 64 7.18 3.57 -13.70
N ALA A 65 5.99 3.67 -13.10
CA ALA A 65 5.40 4.95 -12.71
C ALA A 65 6.28 5.68 -11.67
N GLN A 66 6.82 4.96 -10.69
CA GLN A 66 7.72 5.51 -9.67
C GLN A 66 9.00 6.05 -10.30
N MET A 67 9.61 5.30 -11.24
CA MET A 67 10.83 5.71 -11.91
C MET A 67 10.62 6.92 -12.82
N LYS A 68 9.48 7.00 -13.51
CA LYS A 68 9.06 8.19 -14.28
C LYS A 68 8.97 9.41 -13.38
N LEU A 69 8.21 9.31 -12.28
CA LEU A 69 8.05 10.40 -11.32
C LEU A 69 9.39 10.77 -10.67
N TYR A 70 10.19 9.79 -10.26
CA TYR A 70 11.53 10.02 -9.69
C TYR A 70 12.41 10.82 -10.65
N ASN A 71 12.51 10.40 -11.91
CA ASN A 71 13.32 11.09 -12.91
C ASN A 71 12.81 12.51 -13.16
N ALA A 72 11.49 12.72 -13.25
CA ALA A 72 10.89 14.04 -13.40
C ALA A 72 11.22 14.97 -12.21
N VAL A 73 11.11 14.45 -11.00
CA VAL A 73 11.45 15.18 -9.76
C VAL A 73 12.94 15.55 -9.73
N LYS A 74 13.84 14.64 -10.13
CA LYS A 74 15.28 14.95 -10.22
C LYS A 74 15.58 15.97 -11.32
N ALA A 75 14.94 15.85 -12.48
CA ALA A 75 15.07 16.82 -13.57
C ALA A 75 14.59 18.23 -13.18
N ALA A 76 13.61 18.32 -12.27
CA ALA A 76 13.14 19.58 -11.68
C ALA A 76 14.06 20.15 -10.58
N GLY A 77 15.24 19.57 -10.36
CA GLY A 77 16.21 20.01 -9.34
C GLY A 77 15.87 19.60 -7.91
N LYS A 78 14.81 18.80 -7.70
CA LYS A 78 14.39 18.32 -6.38
C LYS A 78 15.18 17.07 -5.97
N THR A 79 16.49 17.23 -5.81
CA THR A 79 17.42 16.11 -5.52
C THR A 79 17.17 15.43 -4.18
N THR A 80 16.51 16.11 -3.24
CA THR A 80 16.15 15.60 -1.91
C THR A 80 14.73 15.05 -1.83
N CYS A 81 14.07 14.80 -2.96
CA CYS A 81 12.72 14.23 -2.99
C CYS A 81 12.70 12.78 -3.48
N TRP A 82 11.89 11.93 -2.85
CA TRP A 82 11.73 10.52 -3.16
C TRP A 82 10.25 10.12 -3.19
N PRO A 83 9.74 9.62 -4.34
CA PRO A 83 8.37 9.12 -4.43
C PRO A 83 8.27 7.75 -3.75
N VAL A 84 7.23 7.56 -2.94
CA VAL A 84 6.89 6.31 -2.26
C VAL A 84 5.48 5.91 -2.66
N TRP A 85 5.34 4.73 -3.24
CA TRP A 85 4.07 4.23 -3.76
C TRP A 85 3.01 4.08 -2.65
N GLN A 86 1.80 4.59 -2.90
CA GLN A 86 0.67 4.55 -1.97
C GLN A 86 -0.46 3.62 -2.41
N GLY A 87 -0.56 3.38 -3.71
CA GLY A 87 -1.63 2.57 -4.29
C GLY A 87 -1.84 2.88 -5.75
N ARG A 88 -2.70 2.08 -6.39
CA ARG A 88 -3.27 2.40 -7.70
C ARG A 88 -4.54 3.21 -7.47
N VAL A 89 -4.76 4.24 -8.27
CA VAL A 89 -5.95 5.09 -8.17
C VAL A 89 -6.89 4.80 -9.34
N ALA A 90 -8.19 4.78 -9.06
CA ALA A 90 -9.21 4.68 -10.10
C ALA A 90 -9.07 5.92 -11.02
N SER A 91 -9.03 5.66 -12.32
CA SER A 91 -8.86 6.68 -13.36
C SER A 91 -10.19 7.31 -13.75
#